data_AF-A0A1Y0BJH9-F1
#
_entry.id   AF-A0A1Y0BJH9-F1
#
_cell.length_a   1.000
_cell.length_b   1.000
_cell.length_c   1.000
_cell.angle_alpha   90.00
_cell.angle_beta   90.00
_cell.angle_gamma   90.00
#
_symmetry.space_group_name_H-M   'P 1'
#
loop_
_entity.id
_entity.type
_entity.pdbx_description
1 polymer ?
#
loop_
_entity_poly.entity_id
_entity_poly.type
_entity_poly.pdbx_seq_one_letter_code
_entity_poly.pdbx_strand_id
1 'polypeptide(L)'
;MCEYDVAGGLAGQAIELTQCVSHDLLVPAQAQIVVEGFVPTNIQEMEGPFGEFPGYMAARDYSWFMEVTAITMRKKPIYQAFLSQFPPSESSKIRGIGWTAACFDYLKAAGFDCVQEVHFPETSGSFGVCLVRIRRQKDDDATRILDHLSKKFVGKMAIVVDEDVDIHDPNAIYWALSYAMQPHRDVRVVDIPLMALDPSIAPPGASRGLTGDKPRMSGLLIDATRDWPYPPVSLPGKEFMEGAIALWQDLGLPELKLRKPWFGYNLGSWSADEAEEAALAARGDYYVTGQKQRGERRTLD
;
A
#
# COMPACT_ATOMS: atom_id res chain seq x y z
N MET A 1 -23.41 -11.78 -8.07
CA MET A 1 -22.72 -11.07 -9.15
C MET A 1 -21.59 -11.97 -9.60
N CYS A 2 -21.58 -12.38 -10.86
CA CYS A 2 -20.47 -13.10 -11.44
C CYS A 2 -19.44 -12.11 -12.02
N GLU A 3 -18.24 -12.58 -12.31
CA GLU A 3 -17.15 -11.76 -12.84
C GLU A 3 -17.48 -11.15 -14.21
N TYR A 4 -18.34 -11.79 -15.01
CA TYR A 4 -18.82 -11.21 -16.27
C TYR A 4 -19.71 -9.98 -16.05
N ASP A 5 -20.48 -9.93 -14.95
CA ASP A 5 -21.28 -8.74 -14.61
C ASP A 5 -20.36 -7.56 -14.26
N VAL A 6 -19.29 -7.83 -13.51
CA VAL A 6 -18.27 -6.82 -13.14
C VAL A 6 -17.55 -6.32 -14.40
N ALA A 7 -17.09 -7.24 -15.25
CA ALA A 7 -16.44 -6.90 -16.51
C ALA A 7 -17.36 -6.08 -17.42
N GLY A 8 -18.65 -6.43 -17.49
CA GLY A 8 -19.63 -5.68 -18.27
C GLY A 8 -19.89 -4.29 -17.70
N GLY A 9 -19.94 -4.15 -16.36
CA GLY A 9 -20.03 -2.86 -15.69
C GLY A 9 -18.85 -1.95 -16.01
N LEU A 10 -17.62 -2.49 -16.03
CA LEU A 10 -16.41 -1.75 -16.42
C LEU A 10 -16.40 -1.41 -17.92
N ALA A 11 -16.88 -2.30 -18.77
CA ALA A 11 -16.96 -2.09 -20.21
C ALA A 11 -18.13 -1.17 -20.64
N GLY A 12 -19.06 -0.88 -19.73
CA GLY A 12 -20.29 -0.12 -20.02
C GLY A 12 -21.35 -0.90 -20.81
N GLN A 13 -21.13 -2.20 -21.04
CA GLN A 13 -22.03 -3.08 -21.79
C GLN A 13 -21.78 -4.54 -21.41
N ALA A 14 -22.77 -5.40 -21.59
CA ALA A 14 -22.63 -6.83 -21.32
C ALA A 14 -21.48 -7.45 -22.14
N ILE A 15 -20.71 -8.35 -21.53
CA ILE A 15 -19.68 -9.10 -22.24
C ILE A 15 -20.34 -10.13 -23.14
N GLU A 16 -19.98 -10.13 -24.43
CA GLU A 16 -20.42 -11.15 -25.37
C GLU A 16 -19.84 -12.50 -24.99
N LEU A 17 -20.69 -13.50 -24.77
CA LEU A 17 -20.31 -14.86 -24.39
C LEU A 17 -20.72 -15.85 -25.48
N THR A 18 -19.97 -16.94 -25.59
CA THR A 18 -20.31 -18.11 -26.42
C THR A 18 -20.15 -19.38 -25.61
N GLN A 19 -20.93 -20.40 -25.95
CA GLN A 19 -20.80 -21.72 -25.33
C GLN A 19 -19.53 -22.41 -25.82
N CYS A 20 -18.87 -23.11 -24.89
CA CYS A 20 -17.76 -24.01 -25.17
C CYS A 20 -18.20 -25.17 -26.10
N VAL A 21 -17.25 -25.79 -26.79
CA VAL A 21 -17.55 -26.87 -27.74
C VAL A 21 -17.64 -28.25 -27.08
N SER A 22 -17.00 -28.42 -25.93
CA SER A 22 -16.91 -29.70 -25.21
C SER A 22 -17.77 -29.76 -23.94
N HIS A 23 -18.33 -28.64 -23.48
CA HIS A 23 -19.20 -28.56 -22.30
C HIS A 23 -20.03 -27.25 -22.26
N ASP A 24 -20.98 -27.15 -21.34
CA ASP A 24 -22.00 -26.08 -21.31
C ASP A 24 -21.55 -24.75 -20.68
N LEU A 25 -20.26 -24.60 -20.35
CA LEU A 25 -19.72 -23.33 -19.84
C LEU A 25 -19.69 -22.25 -20.93
N LEU A 26 -19.82 -21.00 -20.47
CA LEU A 26 -19.74 -19.81 -21.32
C LEU A 26 -18.37 -19.14 -21.17
N VAL A 27 -17.79 -18.73 -22.29
CA VAL A 27 -16.51 -18.01 -22.38
C VAL A 27 -16.67 -16.73 -23.19
N PRO A 28 -15.80 -15.71 -23.03
CA PRO A 28 -15.83 -14.51 -23.84
C PRO A 28 -15.74 -14.83 -25.34
N ALA A 29 -16.72 -14.41 -26.13
CA ALA A 29 -16.81 -14.69 -27.56
C ALA A 29 -15.62 -14.12 -28.36
N GLN A 30 -14.97 -13.08 -27.82
CA GLN A 30 -13.82 -12.41 -28.42
C GLN A 30 -12.46 -12.94 -27.94
N ALA A 31 -12.43 -14.00 -27.11
CA ALA A 31 -11.19 -14.60 -26.63
C ALA A 31 -10.23 -14.99 -27.79
N GLN A 32 -8.93 -14.82 -27.58
CA GLN A 32 -7.93 -15.19 -28.59
C GLN A 32 -7.76 -16.70 -28.69
N ILE A 33 -7.70 -17.37 -27.53
CA ILE A 33 -7.50 -18.80 -27.33
C ILE A 33 -8.36 -19.21 -26.14
N VAL A 34 -9.09 -20.31 -26.26
CA VAL A 34 -9.84 -20.95 -25.18
C VAL A 34 -9.35 -22.38 -25.06
N VAL A 35 -8.99 -22.78 -23.84
CA VAL A 35 -8.61 -24.15 -23.48
C VAL A 35 -9.75 -24.72 -22.65
N GLU A 36 -10.36 -25.79 -23.15
CA GLU A 36 -11.48 -26.49 -22.52
C GLU A 36 -11.00 -27.84 -21.98
N GLY A 37 -11.59 -28.27 -20.87
CA GLY A 37 -11.17 -29.51 -20.23
C GLY A 37 -11.81 -29.73 -18.87
N PHE A 38 -11.38 -30.80 -18.21
CA PHE A 38 -11.83 -31.16 -16.87
C PHE A 38 -10.64 -31.18 -15.91
N VAL A 39 -10.89 -30.79 -14.67
CA VAL A 39 -9.91 -30.90 -13.58
C VAL A 39 -10.30 -32.11 -12.73
N PRO A 40 -9.55 -33.22 -12.78
CA PRO A 40 -9.82 -34.38 -11.94
C PRO A 40 -9.71 -34.00 -10.46
N THR A 41 -10.67 -34.42 -9.63
CA THR A 41 -10.72 -34.04 -8.21
C THR A 41 -10.10 -35.08 -7.27
N ASN A 42 -9.54 -36.16 -7.83
CA ASN A 42 -9.04 -37.32 -7.09
C ASN A 42 -7.56 -37.63 -7.37
N ILE A 43 -6.94 -36.91 -8.30
CA ILE A 43 -5.54 -37.09 -8.69
C ILE A 43 -4.89 -35.72 -8.89
N GLN A 44 -3.62 -35.64 -8.55
CA GLN A 44 -2.79 -34.44 -8.64
C GLN A 44 -1.48 -34.80 -9.34
N GLU A 45 -0.83 -33.82 -9.94
CA GLU A 45 0.50 -33.96 -10.53
C GLU A 45 1.45 -32.92 -9.97
N MET A 46 2.75 -33.15 -10.16
CA MET A 46 3.79 -32.25 -9.66
C MET A 46 3.85 -30.97 -10.51
N GLU A 47 3.62 -29.82 -9.89
CA GLU A 47 3.69 -28.48 -10.51
C GLU A 47 5.01 -27.78 -10.15
N GLY A 48 5.44 -26.82 -10.99
CA GLY A 48 6.58 -25.95 -10.72
C GLY A 48 7.97 -26.55 -11.03
N PRO A 49 9.06 -25.89 -10.58
CA PRO A 49 9.08 -24.65 -9.79
C PRO A 49 8.62 -23.43 -10.61
N PHE A 50 8.15 -22.39 -9.93
CA PHE A 50 7.66 -21.17 -10.57
C PHE A 50 8.13 -19.90 -9.83
N GLY A 51 8.30 -18.80 -10.57
CA GLY A 51 8.66 -17.50 -10.00
C GLY A 51 7.44 -16.81 -9.43
N GLU A 52 7.44 -16.52 -8.13
CA GLU A 52 6.24 -16.05 -7.44
C GLU A 52 6.27 -14.57 -7.08
N PHE A 53 5.09 -14.01 -6.83
CA PHE A 53 4.90 -12.58 -6.54
C PHE A 53 5.69 -12.03 -5.33
N PRO A 54 6.08 -12.83 -4.31
CA PRO A 54 6.98 -12.33 -3.26
C PRO A 54 8.43 -12.14 -3.74
N GLY A 55 8.76 -12.61 -4.95
CA GLY A 55 10.08 -12.52 -5.56
C GLY A 55 10.99 -13.72 -5.32
N TYR A 56 10.43 -14.85 -4.89
CA TYR A 56 11.15 -16.11 -4.68
C TYR A 56 10.65 -17.21 -5.62
N MET A 57 11.50 -18.20 -5.88
CA MET A 57 11.09 -19.42 -6.57
C MET A 57 10.27 -20.30 -5.62
N ALA A 58 9.04 -20.62 -5.98
CA ALA A 58 8.27 -21.66 -5.33
C ALA A 58 8.92 -23.03 -5.56
N ALA A 59 8.90 -23.87 -4.52
CA ALA A 59 9.24 -25.27 -4.66
C ALA A 59 8.15 -25.99 -5.45
N ARG A 60 8.50 -27.17 -5.98
CA ARG A 60 7.50 -28.05 -6.57
C ARG A 60 6.55 -28.57 -5.51
N ASP A 61 5.27 -28.65 -5.83
CA ASP A 61 4.26 -29.30 -5.00
C ASP A 61 3.20 -29.96 -5.89
N TYR A 62 2.40 -30.86 -5.30
CA TYR A 62 1.28 -31.48 -5.99
C TYR A 62 0.13 -30.48 -6.15
N SER A 63 -0.31 -30.27 -7.39
CA SER A 63 -1.43 -29.41 -7.73
C SER A 63 -2.42 -30.14 -8.64
N TRP A 64 -3.58 -29.52 -8.82
CA TRP A 64 -4.57 -29.98 -9.77
C TRP A 64 -4.10 -29.67 -11.20
N PHE A 65 -4.42 -30.56 -12.13
CA PHE A 65 -4.14 -30.38 -13.55
C PHE A 65 -5.42 -30.45 -14.37
N MET A 66 -5.35 -29.98 -15.61
CA MET A 66 -6.48 -30.00 -16.54
C MET A 66 -6.25 -31.03 -17.64
N GLU A 67 -7.19 -31.95 -17.79
CA GLU A 67 -7.31 -32.83 -18.95
C GLU A 67 -7.99 -32.06 -20.08
N VAL A 68 -7.19 -31.61 -21.06
CA VAL A 68 -7.67 -30.78 -22.17
C VAL A 68 -8.50 -31.62 -23.14
N THR A 69 -9.74 -31.20 -23.37
CA THR A 69 -10.68 -31.83 -24.31
C THR A 69 -10.76 -31.10 -25.64
N ALA A 70 -10.58 -29.77 -25.63
CA ALA A 70 -10.57 -28.96 -26.85
C ALA A 70 -9.73 -27.69 -26.69
N ILE A 71 -9.17 -27.22 -27.79
CA ILE A 71 -8.57 -25.88 -27.90
C ILE A 71 -9.24 -25.17 -29.08
N THR A 72 -9.92 -24.07 -28.81
CA THR A 72 -10.51 -23.21 -29.84
C THR A 72 -9.77 -21.88 -29.89
N MET A 73 -9.62 -21.31 -31.09
CA MET A 73 -8.80 -20.11 -31.29
C MET A 73 -9.24 -19.31 -32.52
N ARG A 74 -8.89 -18.02 -32.54
CA ARG A 74 -9.03 -17.19 -33.76
C ARG A 74 -8.06 -17.67 -34.85
N LYS A 75 -8.31 -17.30 -36.12
CA LYS A 75 -7.46 -17.69 -37.27
C LYS A 75 -5.98 -17.27 -37.14
N LYS A 76 -5.71 -16.17 -36.42
CA LYS A 76 -4.38 -15.64 -36.11
C LYS A 76 -4.39 -15.20 -34.64
N PRO A 77 -4.28 -16.15 -33.69
CA PRO A 77 -4.47 -15.84 -32.28
C PRO A 77 -3.24 -15.10 -31.73
N ILE A 78 -3.49 -14.18 -30.80
CA ILE A 78 -2.44 -13.58 -29.98
C ILE A 78 -2.38 -14.35 -28.66
N TYR A 79 -1.22 -14.89 -28.33
CA TYR A 79 -0.99 -15.49 -27.02
C TYR A 79 -0.59 -14.40 -26.02
N GLN A 80 -1.52 -14.02 -25.15
CA GLN A 80 -1.25 -13.12 -24.04
C GLN A 80 -0.60 -13.92 -22.92
N ALA A 81 0.71 -13.75 -22.73
CA ALA A 81 1.41 -14.26 -21.57
C ALA A 81 1.25 -13.32 -20.37
N PHE A 82 1.43 -13.86 -19.17
CA PHE A 82 1.49 -13.12 -17.93
C PHE A 82 2.69 -13.61 -17.13
N LEU A 83 3.58 -12.69 -16.75
CA LEU A 83 4.83 -13.03 -16.09
C LEU A 83 4.77 -12.60 -14.62
N SER A 84 4.48 -13.56 -13.74
CA SER A 84 4.69 -13.38 -12.31
C SER A 84 6.17 -13.56 -12.00
N GLN A 85 6.76 -12.59 -11.29
CA GLN A 85 8.18 -12.57 -10.95
C GLN A 85 8.43 -11.60 -9.79
N PHE A 86 9.71 -11.37 -9.51
CA PHE A 86 10.20 -10.38 -8.55
C PHE A 86 9.48 -9.02 -8.71
N PRO A 87 8.92 -8.46 -7.63
CA PRO A 87 8.23 -7.18 -7.70
C PRO A 87 9.20 -6.01 -7.93
N PRO A 88 8.85 -4.99 -8.73
CA PRO A 88 7.57 -4.81 -9.41
C PRO A 88 7.44 -5.69 -10.66
N SER A 89 6.25 -6.26 -10.87
CA SER A 89 5.89 -7.08 -12.02
C SER A 89 4.44 -6.80 -12.44
N GLU A 90 4.01 -7.36 -13.58
CA GLU A 90 2.61 -7.25 -14.03
C GLU A 90 1.64 -7.73 -12.94
N SER A 91 2.02 -8.76 -12.18
CA SER A 91 1.21 -9.31 -11.10
C SER A 91 1.07 -8.38 -9.92
N SER A 92 2.14 -7.71 -9.47
CA SER A 92 2.05 -6.70 -8.42
C SER A 92 1.25 -5.49 -8.91
N LYS A 93 1.40 -5.08 -10.17
CA LYS A 93 0.72 -3.90 -10.71
C LYS A 93 -0.79 -4.08 -10.77
N ILE A 94 -1.25 -5.16 -11.41
CA ILE A 94 -2.68 -5.44 -11.56
C ILE A 94 -3.33 -5.67 -10.19
N ARG A 95 -2.65 -6.43 -9.32
CA ARG A 95 -3.12 -6.64 -7.95
C ARG A 95 -3.27 -5.33 -7.20
N GLY A 96 -2.26 -4.47 -7.25
CA GLY A 96 -2.23 -3.20 -6.51
C GLY A 96 -3.43 -2.30 -6.82
N ILE A 97 -3.84 -2.24 -8.09
CA ILE A 97 -5.02 -1.47 -8.51
C ILE A 97 -6.30 -2.01 -7.83
N GLY A 98 -6.55 -3.32 -7.96
CA GLY A 98 -7.75 -3.95 -7.40
C GLY A 98 -7.77 -3.97 -5.87
N TRP A 99 -6.63 -4.29 -5.25
CA TRP A 99 -6.51 -4.36 -3.79
C TRP A 99 -6.64 -3.00 -3.12
N THR A 100 -6.05 -1.96 -3.69
CA THR A 100 -6.17 -0.59 -3.17
C THR A 100 -7.63 -0.14 -3.15
N ALA A 101 -8.34 -0.28 -4.27
CA ALA A 101 -9.75 0.09 -4.36
C ALA A 101 -10.63 -0.75 -3.42
N ALA A 102 -10.46 -2.07 -3.43
CA ALA A 102 -11.25 -2.97 -2.59
C ALA A 102 -11.04 -2.73 -1.10
N CYS A 103 -9.80 -2.42 -0.68
CA CYS A 103 -9.49 -2.11 0.72
C CYS A 103 -10.03 -0.73 1.12
N PHE A 104 -9.94 0.26 0.24
CA PHE A 104 -10.52 1.58 0.48
C PHE A 104 -12.05 1.48 0.67
N ASP A 105 -12.75 0.80 -0.25
CA ASP A 105 -14.20 0.58 -0.16
C ASP A 105 -14.58 -0.21 1.09
N TYR A 106 -13.77 -1.21 1.47
CA TYR A 106 -13.97 -1.98 2.70
C TYR A 106 -13.92 -1.09 3.95
N LEU A 107 -12.95 -0.17 4.03
CA LEU A 107 -12.85 0.79 5.13
C LEU A 107 -14.00 1.80 5.12
N LYS A 108 -14.36 2.34 3.94
CA LYS A 108 -15.46 3.29 3.79
C LYS A 108 -16.81 2.67 4.16
N ALA A 109 -17.06 1.44 3.74
CA ALA A 109 -18.28 0.70 4.10
C ALA A 109 -18.39 0.44 5.62
N ALA A 110 -17.26 0.38 6.32
CA ALA A 110 -17.21 0.26 7.78
C ALA A 110 -17.36 1.60 8.53
N GLY A 111 -17.56 2.72 7.80
CA GLY A 111 -17.78 4.04 8.37
C GLY A 111 -16.50 4.81 8.72
N PHE A 112 -15.34 4.41 8.21
CA PHE A 112 -14.08 5.12 8.41
C PHE A 112 -13.95 6.31 7.44
N ASP A 113 -14.71 7.38 7.69
CA ASP A 113 -14.70 8.58 6.86
C ASP A 113 -13.39 9.38 6.91
N CYS A 114 -12.58 9.16 7.94
CA CYS A 114 -11.25 9.73 8.09
C CYS A 114 -10.24 9.21 7.05
N VAL A 115 -10.46 8.03 6.46
CA VAL A 115 -9.55 7.45 5.46
C VAL A 115 -9.54 8.27 4.19
N GLN A 116 -8.36 8.82 3.86
CA GLN A 116 -8.14 9.60 2.64
C GLN A 116 -7.66 8.71 1.49
N GLU A 117 -6.80 7.74 1.79
CA GLU A 117 -6.15 6.93 0.78
C GLU A 117 -5.63 5.60 1.37
N VAL A 118 -5.60 4.57 0.53
CA VAL A 118 -4.94 3.29 0.82
C VAL A 118 -3.88 3.05 -0.26
N HIS A 119 -2.76 2.43 0.10
CA HIS A 119 -1.75 2.02 -0.86
C HIS A 119 -1.12 0.67 -0.48
N PHE A 120 -0.94 -0.18 -1.49
CA PHE A 120 -0.16 -1.41 -1.40
C PHE A 120 1.10 -1.26 -2.25
N PRO A 121 2.28 -1.03 -1.64
CA PRO A 121 3.52 -0.85 -2.38
C PRO A 121 3.82 -2.04 -3.29
N GLU A 122 4.13 -1.75 -4.56
CA GLU A 122 4.44 -2.80 -5.56
C GLU A 122 5.62 -3.65 -5.14
N THR A 123 6.62 -3.05 -4.48
CA THR A 123 7.81 -3.74 -3.92
C THR A 123 7.45 -4.81 -2.89
N SER A 124 6.27 -4.74 -2.28
CA SER A 124 5.73 -5.77 -1.35
C SER A 124 4.84 -6.80 -2.05
N GLY A 125 4.90 -6.87 -3.38
CA GLY A 125 4.00 -7.68 -4.20
C GLY A 125 2.56 -7.16 -4.21
N SER A 126 2.36 -5.90 -3.82
CA SER A 126 1.04 -5.29 -3.59
C SER A 126 0.15 -6.10 -2.63
N PHE A 127 0.78 -6.68 -1.59
CA PHE A 127 0.10 -7.54 -0.62
C PHE A 127 0.75 -7.45 0.77
N GLY A 128 2.08 -7.54 0.85
CA GLY A 128 2.78 -7.64 2.13
C GLY A 128 2.60 -6.43 3.04
N VAL A 129 2.48 -5.23 2.47
CA VAL A 129 2.30 -3.98 3.22
C VAL A 129 1.03 -3.28 2.76
N CYS A 130 0.19 -2.92 3.74
CA CYS A 130 -0.97 -2.04 3.57
C CYS A 130 -0.67 -0.71 4.27
N LEU A 131 -0.75 0.39 3.52
CA LEU A 131 -0.57 1.75 4.02
C LEU A 131 -1.91 2.47 3.96
N VAL A 132 -2.29 3.16 5.03
CA VAL A 132 -3.52 3.94 5.09
C VAL A 132 -3.19 5.35 5.55
N ARG A 133 -3.58 6.34 4.74
CA ARG A 133 -3.47 7.74 5.07
C ARG A 133 -4.80 8.25 5.58
N ILE A 134 -4.80 8.87 6.76
CA ILE A 134 -6.03 9.36 7.40
C ILE A 134 -5.95 10.84 7.72
N ARG A 135 -7.11 11.51 7.70
CA ARG A 135 -7.31 12.76 8.41
C ARG A 135 -8.01 12.42 9.72
N ARG A 136 -7.27 12.40 10.81
CA ARG A 136 -7.75 12.01 12.14
C ARG A 136 -8.94 12.88 12.57
N GLN A 137 -9.99 12.23 13.04
CA GLN A 137 -11.21 12.85 13.58
C GLN A 137 -11.42 12.48 15.04
N LYS A 138 -11.00 11.28 15.42
CA LYS A 138 -11.07 10.73 16.79
C LYS A 138 -9.73 10.12 17.17
N ASP A 139 -9.47 10.06 18.46
CA ASP A 139 -8.21 9.53 18.99
C ASP A 139 -8.00 8.03 18.73
N ASP A 140 -9.09 7.27 18.54
CA ASP A 140 -9.06 5.83 18.32
C ASP A 140 -9.16 5.42 16.83
N ASP A 141 -9.18 6.38 15.89
CA ASP A 141 -9.38 6.12 14.46
C ASP A 141 -8.37 5.11 13.90
N ALA A 142 -7.08 5.36 14.10
CA ALA A 142 -6.01 4.51 13.57
C ALA A 142 -6.04 3.11 14.17
N THR A 143 -6.22 2.98 15.49
CA THR A 143 -6.36 1.67 16.16
C THR A 143 -7.55 0.88 15.62
N ARG A 144 -8.71 1.52 15.43
CA ARG A 144 -9.91 0.85 14.90
C ARG A 144 -9.77 0.44 13.43
N ILE A 145 -9.09 1.25 12.62
CA ILE A 145 -8.76 0.92 11.24
C ILE A 145 -7.85 -0.31 11.22
N LEU A 146 -6.78 -0.32 12.01
CA LEU A 146 -5.85 -1.46 12.12
C LEU A 146 -6.57 -2.73 12.58
N ASP A 147 -7.46 -2.64 13.57
CA ASP A 147 -8.30 -3.75 14.01
C ASP A 147 -9.19 -4.29 12.89
N HIS A 148 -9.78 -3.40 12.09
CA HIS A 148 -10.64 -3.79 10.99
C HIS A 148 -9.87 -4.44 9.84
N LEU A 149 -8.68 -3.92 9.53
CA LEU A 149 -7.75 -4.49 8.56
C LEU A 149 -7.19 -5.84 9.02
N SER A 150 -6.94 -6.05 10.31
CA SER A 150 -6.43 -7.34 10.79
C SER A 150 -7.30 -8.54 10.40
N LYS A 151 -8.60 -8.30 10.17
CA LYS A 151 -9.58 -9.29 9.70
C LYS A 151 -9.47 -9.58 8.20
N LYS A 152 -9.00 -8.61 7.41
CA LYS A 152 -8.91 -8.67 5.95
C LYS A 152 -7.97 -7.59 5.43
N PHE A 153 -7.14 -7.92 4.44
CA PHE A 153 -6.16 -7.04 3.77
C PHE A 153 -4.80 -6.84 4.47
N VAL A 154 -4.52 -7.56 5.56
CA VAL A 154 -3.17 -7.57 6.18
C VAL A 154 -2.36 -8.75 5.66
N GLY A 155 -1.30 -8.46 4.89
CA GLY A 155 -0.35 -9.47 4.42
C GLY A 155 0.81 -9.72 5.38
N LYS A 156 1.50 -8.67 5.84
CA LYS A 156 2.57 -8.74 6.86
C LYS A 156 2.56 -7.50 7.74
N MET A 157 2.29 -6.33 7.17
CA MET A 157 2.25 -5.06 7.88
C MET A 157 1.03 -4.23 7.46
N ALA A 158 0.38 -3.60 8.42
CA ALA A 158 -0.58 -2.53 8.21
C ALA A 158 -0.08 -1.29 8.94
N ILE A 159 -0.03 -0.16 8.24
CA ILE A 159 0.50 1.10 8.77
C ILE A 159 -0.51 2.20 8.52
N VAL A 160 -0.93 2.89 9.57
CA VAL A 160 -1.77 4.08 9.47
C VAL A 160 -0.90 5.32 9.71
N VAL A 161 -1.01 6.32 8.85
CA VAL A 161 -0.23 7.58 8.91
C VAL A 161 -1.15 8.80 8.78
N ASP A 162 -0.66 9.95 9.25
CA ASP A 162 -1.34 11.24 9.14
C ASP A 162 -1.47 11.74 7.69
N GLU A 163 -2.38 12.70 7.47
CA GLU A 163 -2.76 13.20 6.14
C GLU A 163 -1.61 13.87 5.36
N ASP A 164 -0.60 14.33 6.07
CA ASP A 164 0.58 15.02 5.54
C ASP A 164 1.71 14.07 5.10
N VAL A 165 1.58 12.77 5.40
CA VAL A 165 2.55 11.75 5.02
C VAL A 165 2.20 11.20 3.64
N ASP A 166 3.10 11.36 2.67
CA ASP A 166 2.92 10.77 1.33
C ASP A 166 3.18 9.27 1.36
N ILE A 167 2.11 8.47 1.28
CA ILE A 167 2.18 7.00 1.31
C ILE A 167 2.79 6.37 0.04
N HIS A 168 3.11 7.17 -0.98
CA HIS A 168 3.85 6.72 -2.17
C HIS A 168 5.36 6.99 -2.09
N ASP A 169 5.83 7.76 -1.09
CA ASP A 169 7.25 7.99 -0.83
C ASP A 169 7.71 7.19 0.41
N PRO A 170 8.53 6.13 0.24
CA PRO A 170 9.09 5.38 1.36
C PRO A 170 9.79 6.26 2.41
N ASN A 171 10.40 7.37 2.01
CA ASN A 171 11.08 8.27 2.94
C ASN A 171 10.10 9.00 3.86
N ALA A 172 8.93 9.40 3.37
CA ALA A 172 7.88 10.00 4.18
C ALA A 172 7.31 8.98 5.19
N ILE A 173 7.17 7.73 4.78
CA ILE A 173 6.73 6.63 5.66
C ILE A 173 7.78 6.39 6.76
N TYR A 174 9.07 6.32 6.42
CA TYR A 174 10.12 6.15 7.42
C TYR A 174 10.20 7.33 8.40
N TRP A 175 9.96 8.55 7.92
CA TRP A 175 9.87 9.72 8.80
C TRP A 175 8.70 9.60 9.79
N ALA A 176 7.51 9.21 9.33
CA ALA A 176 6.36 8.98 10.20
C ALA A 176 6.65 7.88 11.24
N LEU A 177 7.16 6.73 10.80
CA LEU A 177 7.55 5.62 11.69
C LEU A 177 8.62 6.01 12.73
N SER A 178 9.47 6.99 12.43
CA SER A 178 10.55 7.38 13.34
C SER A 178 10.10 8.31 14.45
N TYR A 179 9.08 9.14 14.21
CA TYR A 179 8.76 10.28 15.09
C TYR A 179 7.28 10.38 15.48
N ALA A 180 6.38 9.67 14.81
CA ALA A 180 4.95 9.65 15.11
C ALA A 180 4.50 8.36 15.81
N MET A 181 5.42 7.48 16.23
CA MET A 181 5.08 6.30 17.00
C MET A 181 6.11 5.96 18.07
N GLN A 182 5.65 5.23 19.08
CA GLN A 182 6.43 4.57 20.12
C GLN A 182 6.20 3.06 20.02
N PRO A 183 7.22 2.25 19.65
CA PRO A 183 7.00 0.83 19.35
C PRO A 183 6.32 0.01 20.45
N HIS A 184 6.57 0.32 21.72
CA HIS A 184 5.96 -0.41 22.85
C HIS A 184 4.45 -0.14 23.01
N ARG A 185 3.96 0.98 22.46
CA ARG A 185 2.59 1.46 22.60
C ARG A 185 1.81 1.27 21.29
N ASP A 186 2.45 1.54 20.17
CA ASP A 186 1.79 1.76 18.87
C ASP A 186 1.99 0.62 17.87
N VAL A 187 2.75 -0.42 18.26
CA VAL A 187 2.94 -1.63 17.44
C VAL A 187 2.30 -2.82 18.12
N ARG A 188 1.46 -3.55 17.38
CA ARG A 188 0.84 -4.79 17.84
C ARG A 188 1.18 -5.94 16.91
N VAL A 189 1.60 -7.06 17.50
CA VAL A 189 1.78 -8.33 16.79
C VAL A 189 0.47 -9.10 16.84
N VAL A 190 -0.06 -9.50 15.69
CA VAL A 190 -1.31 -10.26 15.58
C VAL A 190 -1.12 -11.50 14.72
N ASP A 191 -1.98 -12.50 14.91
CA ASP A 191 -2.07 -13.62 13.99
C ASP A 191 -2.86 -13.22 12.75
N ILE A 192 -2.39 -13.66 11.58
CA ILE A 192 -2.98 -13.33 10.29
C ILE A 192 -3.17 -14.61 9.45
N PRO A 193 -4.04 -14.58 8.42
CA PRO A 193 -4.21 -15.70 7.52
C PRO A 193 -2.88 -16.14 6.89
N LEU A 194 -2.70 -17.45 6.79
CA LEU A 194 -1.52 -18.07 6.21
C LEU A 194 -1.34 -17.67 4.73
N MET A 195 -0.13 -17.22 4.38
CA MET A 195 0.34 -17.07 3.00
C MET A 195 1.47 -18.08 2.75
N ALA A 196 1.16 -19.21 2.12
CA ALA A 196 2.11 -20.31 1.92
C ALA A 196 3.34 -19.94 1.06
N LEU A 197 3.24 -18.88 0.26
CA LEU A 197 4.33 -18.36 -0.56
C LEU A 197 5.34 -17.50 0.22
N ASP A 198 5.06 -17.16 1.48
CA ASP A 198 6.02 -16.47 2.33
C ASP A 198 7.11 -17.44 2.82
N PRO A 199 8.39 -17.26 2.41
CA PRO A 199 9.45 -18.15 2.84
C PRO A 199 9.82 -18.00 4.32
N SER A 200 9.37 -16.95 5.03
CA SER A 200 9.74 -16.70 6.43
C SER A 200 8.97 -17.56 7.43
N ILE A 201 7.88 -18.21 7.02
CA ILE A 201 6.99 -18.95 7.94
C ILE A 201 7.50 -20.33 8.31
N ALA A 202 8.39 -20.91 7.49
CA ALA A 202 8.95 -22.23 7.70
C ALA A 202 10.29 -22.41 6.96
N PRO A 203 11.26 -23.13 7.56
CA PRO A 203 12.53 -23.44 6.89
C PRO A 203 12.33 -24.35 5.66
N PRO A 204 13.33 -24.46 4.77
CA PRO A 204 13.28 -25.39 3.64
C PRO A 204 12.98 -26.83 4.11
N GLY A 205 12.04 -27.51 3.44
CA GLY A 205 11.65 -28.90 3.75
C GLY A 205 10.57 -29.06 4.83
N ALA A 206 10.22 -27.99 5.56
CA ALA A 206 9.07 -28.00 6.46
C ALA A 206 7.76 -27.64 5.73
N SER A 207 6.61 -28.08 6.26
CA SER A 207 5.31 -27.72 5.68
C SER A 207 5.06 -26.21 5.76
N ARG A 208 4.52 -25.66 4.68
CA ARG A 208 4.04 -24.28 4.57
C ARG A 208 2.52 -24.18 4.63
N GLY A 209 1.85 -25.27 5.04
CA GLY A 209 0.41 -25.33 5.21
C GLY A 209 -0.42 -25.44 3.93
N LEU A 210 0.21 -25.79 2.80
CA LEU A 210 -0.50 -26.29 1.60
C LEU A 210 -1.05 -27.70 1.86
N THR A 211 -0.26 -28.54 2.54
CA THR A 211 -0.63 -29.88 3.00
C THR A 211 -0.18 -30.08 4.45
N GLY A 212 -1.02 -30.73 5.27
CA GLY A 212 -0.70 -31.00 6.68
C GLY A 212 -0.72 -29.77 7.60
N ASP A 213 0.23 -29.72 8.52
CA ASP A 213 0.27 -28.71 9.59
C ASP A 213 0.49 -27.29 9.05
N LYS A 214 -0.31 -26.35 9.52
CA LYS A 214 -0.24 -24.94 9.12
C LYS A 214 0.68 -24.19 10.07
N PRO A 215 1.82 -23.64 9.61
CA PRO A 215 2.65 -22.81 10.47
C PRO A 215 1.89 -21.55 10.86
N ARG A 216 2.19 -21.05 12.06
CA ARG A 216 1.66 -19.77 12.53
C ARG A 216 2.28 -18.64 11.71
N MET A 217 1.45 -17.75 11.18
CA MET A 217 1.89 -16.52 10.53
C MET A 217 1.42 -15.33 11.37
N SER A 218 2.34 -14.40 11.62
CA SER A 218 2.03 -13.14 12.31
C SER A 218 2.25 -11.93 11.41
N GLY A 219 1.56 -10.86 11.74
CA GLY A 219 1.69 -9.55 11.13
C GLY A 219 1.84 -8.43 12.16
N LEU A 220 2.24 -7.26 11.70
CA LEU A 220 2.37 -6.03 12.47
C LEU A 220 1.25 -5.06 12.12
N LEU A 221 0.61 -4.53 13.15
CA LEU A 221 -0.29 -3.39 13.05
C LEU A 221 0.43 -2.19 13.67
N ILE A 222 0.57 -1.11 12.92
CA ILE A 222 1.41 0.02 13.29
C ILE A 222 0.58 1.30 13.17
N ASP A 223 0.37 1.95 14.31
CA ASP A 223 -0.15 3.31 14.36
C ASP A 223 1.04 4.29 14.29
N ALA A 224 1.17 5.00 13.19
CA ALA A 224 2.18 6.03 12.97
C ALA A 224 1.53 7.41 12.80
N THR A 225 0.47 7.67 13.57
CA THR A 225 -0.21 8.96 13.66
C THR A 225 0.20 9.71 14.91
N ARG A 226 0.24 11.04 14.84
CA ARG A 226 0.59 11.87 15.98
C ARG A 226 -0.57 11.96 16.97
N ASP A 227 -0.30 11.67 18.23
CA ASP A 227 -1.30 11.70 19.31
C ASP A 227 -1.70 13.10 19.78
N TRP A 228 -0.86 14.09 19.50
CA TRP A 228 -1.02 15.47 19.97
C TRP A 228 -0.38 16.44 18.98
N PRO A 229 -0.59 17.75 19.16
CA PRO A 229 0.07 18.76 18.34
C PRO A 229 1.59 18.66 18.40
N TYR A 230 2.25 18.70 17.24
CA TYR A 230 3.70 18.65 17.12
C TYR A 230 4.27 20.02 16.74
N PRO A 231 5.57 20.26 16.94
CA PRO A 231 6.26 21.42 16.36
C PRO A 231 6.10 21.44 14.84
N PRO A 232 6.21 22.62 14.19
CA PRO A 232 6.08 22.72 12.75
C PRO A 232 7.15 21.88 12.05
N VAL A 233 6.83 21.45 10.83
CA VAL A 233 7.82 20.77 10.00
C VAL A 233 8.95 21.75 9.68
N SER A 234 10.19 21.34 9.93
CA SER A 234 11.41 22.14 9.75
C SER A 234 11.79 22.26 8.26
N LEU A 235 10.91 22.90 7.51
CA LEU A 235 11.10 23.27 6.11
C LEU A 235 10.80 24.77 5.96
N PRO A 236 11.37 25.45 4.97
CA PRO A 236 11.07 26.85 4.75
C PRO A 236 9.57 27.07 4.51
N GLY A 237 9.06 28.23 4.95
CA GLY A 237 7.69 28.66 4.72
C GLY A 237 7.31 28.62 3.24
N LYS A 238 6.03 28.43 2.97
CA LYS A 238 5.48 28.25 1.63
C LYS A 238 5.91 29.37 0.67
N GLU A 239 5.88 30.61 1.13
CA GLU A 239 6.25 31.80 0.38
C GLU A 239 7.70 31.76 -0.13
N PHE A 240 8.63 31.23 0.67
CA PHE A 240 10.03 31.10 0.28
C PHE A 240 10.21 29.98 -0.75
N MET A 241 9.52 28.87 -0.55
CA MET A 241 9.59 27.72 -1.45
C MET A 241 8.93 28.03 -2.81
N GLU A 242 7.79 28.73 -2.84
CA GLU A 242 7.15 29.20 -4.07
C GLU A 242 8.04 30.22 -4.81
N GLY A 243 8.66 31.15 -4.08
CA GLY A 243 9.64 32.08 -4.65
C GLY A 243 10.85 31.36 -5.26
N ALA A 244 11.35 30.30 -4.60
CA ALA A 244 12.44 29.48 -5.12
C ALA A 244 12.06 28.74 -6.41
N ILE A 245 10.83 28.22 -6.50
CA ILE A 245 10.32 27.59 -7.74
C ILE A 245 10.23 28.61 -8.88
N ALA A 246 9.68 29.80 -8.62
CA ALA A 246 9.59 30.85 -9.63
C ALA A 246 10.98 31.22 -10.16
N LEU A 247 11.95 31.44 -9.27
CA LEU A 247 13.34 31.72 -9.65
C LEU A 247 13.96 30.57 -10.46
N TRP A 248 13.72 29.32 -10.06
CA TRP A 248 14.23 28.15 -10.76
C TRP A 248 13.71 28.08 -12.21
N GLN A 249 12.43 28.40 -12.41
CA GLN A 249 11.79 28.45 -13.72
C GLN A 249 12.32 29.62 -14.57
N ASP A 250 12.47 30.81 -13.97
CA ASP A 250 13.01 31.99 -14.64
C ASP A 250 14.44 31.78 -15.13
N LEU A 251 15.24 30.98 -14.41
CA LEU A 251 16.59 30.59 -14.79
C LEU A 251 16.63 29.51 -15.89
N GLY A 252 15.48 28.98 -16.32
CA GLY A 252 15.40 27.94 -17.35
C GLY A 252 15.99 26.60 -16.90
N LEU A 253 15.98 26.32 -15.60
CA LEU A 253 16.54 25.08 -15.05
C LEU A 253 15.62 23.88 -15.28
N PRO A 254 16.14 22.63 -15.22
CA PRO A 254 15.36 21.43 -15.50
C PRO A 254 14.14 21.26 -14.59
N GLU A 255 13.14 20.52 -15.07
CA GLU A 255 11.92 20.23 -14.30
C GLU A 255 12.24 19.58 -12.94
N LEU A 256 11.61 20.11 -11.89
CA LEU A 256 11.76 19.61 -10.52
C LEU A 256 10.76 18.49 -10.24
N LYS A 257 11.25 17.41 -9.60
CA LYS A 257 10.40 16.38 -9.00
C LYS A 257 10.32 16.62 -7.49
N LEU A 258 9.34 17.41 -7.08
CA LEU A 258 9.13 17.76 -5.67
C LEU A 258 8.61 16.54 -4.89
N ARG A 259 9.13 16.36 -3.68
CA ARG A 259 8.66 15.35 -2.72
C ARG A 259 7.79 16.01 -1.68
N LYS A 260 6.70 15.37 -1.27
CA LYS A 260 5.81 15.91 -0.23
C LYS A 260 6.27 15.42 1.17
N PRO A 261 6.22 16.29 2.19
CA PRO A 261 6.00 17.74 2.09
C PRO A 261 7.21 18.48 1.52
N TRP A 262 6.98 19.55 0.74
CA TRP A 262 8.06 20.37 0.15
C TRP A 262 8.18 21.77 0.75
N PHE A 263 7.31 22.14 1.69
CA PHE A 263 7.37 23.38 2.48
C PHE A 263 6.95 23.11 3.93
N GLY A 264 7.31 24.01 4.84
CA GLY A 264 6.99 23.93 6.26
C GLY A 264 5.55 24.32 6.56
N TYR A 265 4.93 23.62 7.50
CA TYR A 265 3.57 23.91 7.98
C TYR A 265 3.48 23.61 9.47
N ASN A 266 2.51 24.26 10.12
CA ASN A 266 2.28 24.14 11.54
C ASN A 266 1.54 22.83 11.86
N LEU A 267 2.07 22.06 12.80
CA LEU A 267 1.46 20.84 13.35
C LEU A 267 0.75 21.06 14.70
N GLY A 268 0.56 22.33 15.07
CA GLY A 268 -0.27 22.80 16.18
C GLY A 268 0.50 23.16 17.46
N SER A 269 1.77 22.74 17.61
CA SER A 269 2.64 23.15 18.73
C SER A 269 3.57 24.28 18.29
N TRP A 270 2.99 25.41 17.90
CA TRP A 270 3.71 26.62 17.52
C TRP A 270 2.87 27.85 17.87
N SER A 271 3.34 28.64 18.83
CA SER A 271 2.65 29.82 19.32
C SER A 271 2.76 31.01 18.35
N ALA A 272 1.86 31.98 18.51
CA ALA A 272 1.92 33.23 17.75
C ALA A 272 3.23 34.00 18.01
N ASP A 273 3.75 33.91 19.23
CA ASP A 273 4.99 34.53 19.68
C ASP A 273 6.21 33.89 19.00
N GLU A 274 6.29 32.55 18.95
CA GLU A 274 7.32 31.82 18.19
C GLU A 274 7.23 32.11 16.68
N ALA A 275 6.02 32.29 16.14
CA ALA A 275 5.82 32.69 14.74
C ALA A 275 6.34 34.11 14.45
N GLU A 276 6.11 35.05 15.37
CA GLU A 276 6.66 36.40 15.27
C GLU A 276 8.18 36.40 15.35
N GLU A 277 8.77 35.62 16.28
CA GLU A 277 10.22 35.46 16.40
C GLU A 277 10.84 34.86 15.12
N ALA A 278 10.20 33.85 14.53
CA ALA A 278 10.64 33.29 13.25
C ALA A 278 10.56 34.32 12.11
N ALA A 279 9.51 35.14 12.07
CA ALA A 279 9.38 36.20 11.07
C ALA A 279 10.44 37.30 11.24
N LEU A 280 10.75 37.68 12.49
CA LEU A 280 11.86 38.59 12.80
C LEU A 280 13.19 38.02 12.32
N ALA A 281 13.45 36.74 12.59
CA ALA A 281 14.66 36.08 12.13
C ALA A 281 14.77 36.08 10.59
N ALA A 282 13.68 35.78 9.87
CA ALA A 282 13.65 35.77 8.41
C ALA A 282 13.93 37.16 7.79
N ARG A 283 13.57 38.25 8.49
CA ARG A 283 13.87 39.64 8.06
C ARG A 283 15.27 40.13 8.45
N GLY A 284 16.01 39.37 9.25
CA GLY A 284 17.30 39.79 9.80
C GLY A 284 17.22 40.53 11.14
N ASP A 285 16.03 40.60 11.74
CA ASP A 285 15.76 41.31 13.01
C ASP A 285 15.88 40.39 14.24
N TYR A 286 16.63 39.29 14.16
CA TYR A 286 16.74 38.26 15.20
C TYR A 286 17.26 38.79 16.56
N TYR A 287 17.92 39.95 16.58
CA TYR A 287 18.38 40.59 17.81
C TYR A 287 17.23 41.04 18.73
N VAL A 288 16.04 41.31 18.18
CA VAL A 288 14.83 41.65 18.96
C VAL A 288 14.45 40.48 19.85
N THR A 289 14.40 39.27 19.29
CA THR A 289 14.21 38.01 20.03
C THR A 289 15.29 37.83 21.11
N GLY A 290 16.56 38.09 20.77
CA GLY A 290 17.66 38.00 21.74
C GLY A 290 17.54 38.97 22.93
N GLN A 291 17.02 40.18 22.72
CA GLN A 291 16.76 41.15 23.79
C GLN A 291 15.63 40.68 24.72
N LYS A 292 14.55 40.14 24.15
CA LYS A 292 13.44 39.54 24.90
C LYS A 292 13.93 38.36 25.75
N GLN A 293 14.60 37.38 25.14
CA GLN A 293 15.09 36.16 25.82
C GLN A 293 16.12 36.46 26.93
N ARG A 294 16.83 37.59 26.87
CA ARG A 294 17.73 38.01 27.96
C ARG A 294 17.00 38.20 29.29
N GLY A 295 15.73 38.61 29.26
CA GLY A 295 14.87 38.75 30.43
C GLY A 295 14.42 37.42 31.05
N GLU A 296 14.49 36.32 30.30
CA GLU A 296 13.98 34.99 30.70
C GLU A 296 15.10 34.02 31.15
N ARG A 297 16.35 34.48 31.15
CA ARG A 297 17.50 33.67 31.57
C ARG A 297 17.33 33.19 33.00
N ARG A 298 17.50 31.88 33.21
CA ARG A 298 17.42 31.24 34.53
C ARG A 298 18.82 30.88 35.02
N THR A 299 19.05 31.01 36.31
CA THR A 299 20.24 30.47 36.97
C THR A 299 20.11 28.94 37.01
N LEU A 300 21.17 28.23 36.69
CA LEU A 300 21.24 26.79 36.91
C LEU A 300 21.68 26.59 38.37
N ASP A 301 20.80 26.02 39.19
CA ASP A 301 21.14 25.54 40.54
C ASP A 301 21.84 24.17 40.46
#